data_AF-A0A411PH22-F1
#
_entry.id   AF-A0A411PH22-F1
#
_cell.length_a   1.000
_cell.length_b   1.000
_cell.length_c   1.000
_cell.angle_alpha   90.00
_cell.angle_beta   90.00
_cell.angle_gamma   90.00
#
_symmetry.space_group_name_H-M   'P 1'
#
loop_
_entity.id
_entity.type
_entity.pdbx_description
1 polymer ?
#
loop_
_entity_poly.entity_id
_entity_poly.type
_entity_poly.pdbx_seq_one_letter_code
_entity_poly.pdbx_strand_id
1 'polypeptide(L)'
;MMTDTKQTNDTNQTLGGEDNKKKLIFGGGAVVAVLLLLSLTSSADTGNLDQTFPVDASVAEQCEFLGNYESSMMQAAVDGFSASDIKELMREDMIDSDQFDRSPAKMFYELKESRIRKIDKLVKSLESEDFKEMSTEEVEAKIAKQGKRREQRCLDRFAES
;
A
#
# COMPACT_ATOMS: atom_id res chain seq x y z
N MET A 1 -9.09 -8.18 -79.75
CA MET A 1 -7.71 -8.66 -79.87
C MET A 1 -7.37 -9.45 -78.62
N MET A 2 -6.81 -10.64 -78.82
CA MET A 2 -6.26 -11.54 -77.81
C MET A 2 -5.14 -10.84 -77.03
N THR A 3 -4.96 -11.19 -75.74
CA THR A 3 -3.83 -12.01 -75.27
C THR A 3 -3.89 -12.24 -73.76
N ASP A 4 -3.88 -13.51 -73.40
CA ASP A 4 -3.35 -14.05 -72.14
C ASP A 4 -1.98 -13.46 -71.78
N THR A 5 -1.63 -13.41 -70.49
CA THR A 5 -0.54 -14.22 -69.90
C THR A 5 -0.41 -13.98 -68.39
N LYS A 6 -0.08 -15.09 -67.75
CA LYS A 6 -0.04 -15.49 -66.34
C LYS A 6 1.38 -15.35 -65.78
N GLN A 7 1.54 -15.00 -64.50
CA GLN A 7 2.56 -15.50 -63.54
C GLN A 7 2.47 -14.68 -62.24
N THR A 8 1.83 -15.15 -61.17
CA THR A 8 2.42 -15.89 -60.02
C THR A 8 3.70 -15.26 -59.47
N ASN A 9 3.66 -14.74 -58.23
CA ASN A 9 4.21 -15.51 -57.11
C ASN A 9 3.65 -15.03 -55.76
N ASP A 10 3.33 -16.03 -54.95
CA ASP A 10 2.93 -15.97 -53.56
C ASP A 10 3.97 -15.28 -52.68
N THR A 11 3.53 -14.68 -51.56
CA THR A 11 3.83 -15.21 -50.21
C THR A 11 3.40 -14.20 -49.13
N ASN A 12 2.61 -14.75 -48.20
CA ASN A 12 2.31 -14.32 -46.83
C ASN A 12 1.36 -13.13 -46.64
N GLN A 13 0.10 -13.41 -46.25
CA GLN A 13 -0.31 -13.69 -44.84
C GLN A 13 -0.04 -12.42 -43.99
N THR A 14 -1.01 -11.71 -43.44
CA THR A 14 -2.31 -12.14 -42.88
C THR A 14 -3.24 -10.93 -42.80
N LEU A 15 -4.44 -11.11 -43.37
CA LEU A 15 -5.78 -10.71 -42.87
C LEU A 15 -5.76 -9.71 -41.69
N GLY A 16 -6.29 -8.50 -41.80
CA GLY A 16 -7.72 -8.27 -42.05
C GLY A 16 -8.49 -8.86 -40.87
N GLY A 17 -8.89 -8.09 -39.86
CA GLY A 17 -9.98 -7.13 -39.98
C GLY A 17 -10.97 -7.42 -38.85
N GLU A 18 -11.69 -6.36 -38.49
CA GLU A 18 -12.78 -6.16 -37.53
C GLU A 18 -13.64 -7.32 -36.97
N ASP A 19 -14.25 -6.96 -35.83
CA ASP A 19 -15.50 -7.46 -35.23
C ASP A 19 -15.47 -8.66 -34.26
N ASN A 20 -15.77 -8.38 -32.98
CA ASN A 20 -17.05 -8.78 -32.39
C ASN A 20 -17.26 -8.35 -30.93
N LYS A 21 -18.36 -7.64 -30.71
CA LYS A 21 -19.08 -7.55 -29.43
C LYS A 21 -19.57 -8.95 -29.02
N LYS A 22 -19.13 -9.44 -27.86
CA LYS A 22 -19.81 -10.51 -27.08
C LYS A 22 -19.77 -10.09 -25.61
N LYS A 23 -20.83 -9.51 -25.03
CA LYS A 23 -21.89 -10.24 -24.30
C LYS A 23 -21.36 -11.52 -23.64
N LEU A 24 -21.05 -11.42 -22.36
CA LEU A 24 -20.97 -12.56 -21.45
C LEU A 24 -21.70 -12.17 -20.16
N ILE A 25 -22.99 -12.50 -20.16
CA ILE A 25 -23.80 -12.66 -18.96
C ILE A 25 -23.36 -14.00 -18.36
N PHE A 26 -22.71 -13.96 -17.20
CA PHE A 26 -22.72 -15.09 -16.27
C PHE A 26 -23.52 -14.63 -15.04
N GLY A 27 -24.80 -15.00 -15.04
CA GLY A 27 -25.60 -15.02 -13.83
C GLY A 27 -25.34 -16.31 -13.05
N GLY A 28 -25.41 -16.20 -11.72
CA GLY A 28 -25.71 -17.31 -10.83
C GLY A 28 -24.52 -18.16 -10.39
N GLY A 29 -24.18 -18.08 -9.11
CA GLY A 29 -23.32 -19.04 -8.45
C GLY A 29 -22.57 -18.44 -7.29
N ALA A 30 -23.17 -18.53 -6.10
CA ALA A 30 -22.46 -18.28 -4.85
C ALA A 30 -21.20 -19.15 -4.79
N VAL A 31 -20.03 -18.51 -4.76
CA VAL A 31 -18.81 -19.12 -4.23
C VAL A 31 -18.49 -18.35 -2.95
N VAL A 32 -19.15 -18.80 -1.88
CA VAL A 32 -18.61 -18.67 -0.53
C VAL A 32 -17.43 -19.63 -0.46
N ALA A 33 -16.21 -19.10 -0.54
CA ALA A 33 -14.97 -19.78 -0.21
C ALA A 33 -13.81 -18.80 -0.46
N VAL A 34 -12.87 -18.48 0.43
CA VAL A 34 -12.61 -18.75 1.84
C VAL A 34 -11.65 -17.62 2.20
N LEU A 35 -12.07 -16.62 2.98
CA LEU A 35 -11.15 -15.69 3.65
C LEU A 35 -11.02 -16.15 5.10
N LEU A 36 -10.60 -17.40 5.26
CA LEU A 36 -10.49 -18.08 6.57
C LEU A 36 -9.24 -18.98 6.62
N LEU A 37 -8.11 -18.48 6.16
CA LEU A 37 -6.79 -19.09 6.41
C LEU A 37 -5.70 -18.03 6.67
N LEU A 38 -5.96 -17.13 7.62
CA LEU A 38 -4.94 -16.49 8.44
C LEU A 38 -5.37 -16.49 9.91
N SER A 39 -5.77 -17.66 10.42
CA SER A 39 -5.71 -17.92 11.85
C SER A 39 -4.25 -18.21 12.24
N LEU A 40 -3.39 -17.20 12.11
CA LEU A 40 -2.25 -17.04 12.99
C LEU A 40 -2.76 -16.20 14.14
N THR A 41 -3.00 -16.85 15.28
CA THR A 41 -3.17 -16.17 16.56
C THR A 41 -1.82 -15.56 16.96
N SER A 42 -1.41 -14.52 16.25
CA SER A 42 -0.77 -13.39 16.89
C SER A 42 -1.92 -12.49 17.22
N SER A 43 -2.05 -12.01 18.47
CA SER A 43 -2.76 -10.75 18.66
C SER A 43 -2.24 -9.81 17.57
N ALA A 44 -3.10 -9.34 16.69
CA ALA A 44 -2.67 -8.45 15.63
C ALA A 44 -2.23 -7.18 16.35
N ASP A 45 -0.92 -7.12 16.61
CA ASP A 45 -0.32 -6.11 17.44
C ASP A 45 -0.45 -4.83 16.63
N THR A 46 -1.35 -3.95 17.06
CA THR A 46 -1.49 -2.62 16.48
C THR A 46 -0.18 -1.85 16.60
N GLY A 47 0.79 -2.36 17.36
CA GLY A 47 2.18 -1.94 17.39
C GLY A 47 2.27 -0.55 17.98
N ASN A 48 2.84 0.39 17.23
CA ASN A 48 2.96 1.77 17.67
C ASN A 48 1.75 2.65 17.26
N LEU A 49 0.68 2.10 16.67
CA LEU A 49 -0.43 2.90 16.13
C LEU A 49 -1.25 3.63 17.19
N ASP A 50 -1.40 3.02 18.36
CA ASP A 50 -2.08 3.50 19.56
C ASP A 50 -1.13 4.15 20.57
N GLN A 51 0.17 4.17 20.29
CA GLN A 51 1.16 4.77 21.19
C GLN A 51 1.23 6.29 21.00
N THR A 52 1.31 7.00 22.12
CA THR A 52 1.59 8.44 22.15
C THR A 52 2.99 8.72 21.61
N PHE A 53 3.12 9.75 20.77
CA PHE A 53 4.42 10.15 20.24
C PHE A 53 5.34 10.67 21.36
N PRO A 54 6.59 10.18 21.47
CA PRO A 54 7.48 10.53 22.58
C PRO A 54 8.16 11.89 22.35
N VAL A 55 7.41 12.98 22.53
CA VAL A 55 7.88 14.36 22.28
C VAL A 55 9.15 14.76 23.06
N ASP A 56 9.37 14.15 24.23
CA ASP A 56 10.50 14.43 25.13
C ASP A 56 11.72 13.51 24.89
N ALA A 57 11.62 12.54 23.98
CA ALA A 57 12.73 11.63 23.66
C ALA A 57 13.79 12.31 22.80
N SER A 58 14.95 11.66 22.61
CA SER A 58 15.97 12.16 21.69
C SER A 58 15.47 12.20 20.24
N VAL A 59 16.09 13.03 19.39
CA VAL A 59 15.76 13.07 17.95
C VAL A 59 15.87 11.69 17.31
N ALA A 60 16.86 10.88 17.72
CA ALA A 60 17.04 9.53 17.22
C ALA A 60 15.85 8.63 17.57
N GLU A 61 15.45 8.60 18.85
CA GLU A 61 14.31 7.83 19.34
C GLU A 61 12.98 8.29 18.71
N GLN A 62 12.81 9.62 18.53
CA GLN A 62 11.64 10.19 17.86
C GLN A 62 11.57 9.77 16.37
N CYS A 63 12.70 9.74 15.67
CA CYS A 63 12.77 9.31 14.29
C CYS A 63 12.59 7.80 14.12
N GLU A 64 13.11 7.00 15.06
CA GLU A 64 12.85 5.55 15.14
C GLU A 64 11.36 5.28 15.33
N PHE A 65 10.71 5.97 16.29
CA PHE A 65 9.27 5.87 16.50
C PHE A 65 8.50 6.17 15.21
N LEU A 66 8.90 7.21 14.47
CA LEU A 66 8.25 7.62 13.22
C LEU A 66 8.39 6.55 12.12
N GLY A 67 9.54 5.87 12.05
CA GLY A 67 9.76 4.72 11.16
C GLY A 67 8.90 3.51 11.55
N ASN A 68 8.88 3.17 12.83
CA ASN A 68 8.09 2.06 13.37
C ASN A 68 6.58 2.30 13.20
N TYR A 69 6.11 3.52 13.42
CA TYR A 69 4.72 3.92 13.20
C TYR A 69 4.26 3.72 11.75
N GLU A 70 5.10 4.11 10.77
CA GLU A 70 4.78 3.87 9.35
C GLU A 70 4.72 2.36 9.05
N SER A 71 5.64 1.57 9.60
CA SER A 71 5.62 0.10 9.47
C SER A 71 4.36 -0.50 10.09
N SER A 72 4.00 -0.15 11.32
CA SER A 72 2.79 -0.66 12.01
C SER A 72 1.52 -0.32 11.23
N MET A 73 1.42 0.88 10.64
CA MET A 73 0.29 1.25 9.78
C MET A 73 0.15 0.34 8.55
N MET A 74 1.26 0.05 7.87
CA MET A 74 1.25 -0.84 6.71
C MET A 74 0.98 -2.29 7.12
N GLN A 75 1.55 -2.74 8.24
CA GLN A 75 1.36 -4.08 8.77
C GLN A 75 -0.11 -4.30 9.15
N ALA A 76 -0.74 -3.36 9.87
CA ALA A 76 -2.16 -3.45 10.21
C ALA A 76 -3.05 -3.58 8.95
N ALA A 77 -2.72 -2.85 7.88
CA ALA A 77 -3.44 -2.99 6.61
C ALA A 77 -3.26 -4.39 5.99
N VAL A 78 -2.06 -4.96 6.06
CA VAL A 78 -1.75 -6.32 5.58
C VAL A 78 -2.41 -7.40 6.43
N ASP A 79 -2.51 -7.19 7.74
CA ASP A 79 -3.16 -8.09 8.70
C ASP A 79 -4.69 -8.08 8.57
N GLY A 80 -5.24 -7.25 7.69
CA GLY A 80 -6.66 -7.23 7.33
C GLY A 80 -7.50 -6.24 8.13
N PHE A 81 -6.89 -5.30 8.85
CA PHE A 81 -7.65 -4.22 9.48
C PHE A 81 -8.34 -3.36 8.41
N SER A 82 -9.57 -2.96 8.70
CA SER A 82 -10.28 -2.06 7.81
C SER A 82 -9.65 -0.67 7.83
N ALA A 83 -9.83 0.09 6.75
CA ALA A 83 -9.38 1.48 6.71
C ALA A 83 -10.03 2.33 7.83
N SER A 84 -11.25 2.00 8.26
CA SER A 84 -11.90 2.66 9.40
C SER A 84 -11.18 2.37 10.71
N ASP A 85 -10.85 1.11 10.99
CA ASP A 85 -10.21 0.71 12.26
C ASP A 85 -8.82 1.34 12.37
N ILE A 86 -8.04 1.31 11.28
CA ILE A 86 -6.73 1.96 11.26
C ILE A 86 -6.88 3.48 11.48
N LYS A 87 -7.87 4.14 10.85
CA LYS A 87 -8.11 5.58 11.07
C LYS A 87 -8.49 5.89 12.51
N GLU A 88 -9.22 5.00 13.17
CA GLU A 88 -9.63 5.19 14.56
C GLU A 88 -8.41 5.18 15.47
N LEU A 89 -7.56 4.15 15.36
CA LEU A 89 -6.27 4.08 16.07
C LEU A 89 -5.40 5.31 15.77
N MET A 90 -5.29 5.68 14.49
CA MET A 90 -4.51 6.86 14.09
C MET A 90 -5.12 8.20 14.50
N ARG A 91 -6.36 8.28 14.98
CA ARG A 91 -6.94 9.54 15.47
C ARG A 91 -6.75 9.72 16.97
N GLU A 92 -6.45 8.65 17.68
CA GLU A 92 -6.03 8.73 19.07
C GLU A 92 -4.79 9.60 19.20
N ASP A 93 -4.74 10.46 20.22
CA ASP A 93 -3.64 11.42 20.44
C ASP A 93 -3.27 12.25 19.21
N MET A 94 -4.25 12.63 18.40
CA MET A 94 -4.03 13.55 17.29
C MET A 94 -3.81 14.97 17.83
N ILE A 95 -2.65 15.54 17.50
CA ILE A 95 -2.30 16.91 17.83
C ILE A 95 -2.14 17.68 16.51
N ASP A 96 -2.57 18.94 16.51
CA ASP A 96 -2.32 19.85 15.39
C ASP A 96 -0.81 20.05 15.21
N SER A 97 -0.30 19.71 14.02
CA SER A 97 1.13 19.83 13.69
C SER A 97 1.67 21.27 13.76
N ASP A 98 0.80 22.28 13.73
CA ASP A 98 1.19 23.69 13.84
C ASP A 98 1.58 24.10 15.27
N GLN A 99 1.32 23.25 16.28
CA GLN A 99 1.81 23.44 17.65
C GLN A 99 3.30 23.14 17.80
N PHE A 100 3.92 22.54 16.78
CA PHE A 100 5.32 22.18 16.78
C PHE A 100 6.11 23.02 15.77
N ASP A 101 7.26 23.51 16.21
CA ASP A 101 8.26 24.11 15.34
C ASP A 101 8.93 23.04 14.46
N ARG A 102 10.03 23.36 13.78
CA ARG A 102 10.78 22.42 12.95
C ARG A 102 11.36 21.29 13.82
N SER A 103 10.59 20.22 14.03
CA SER A 103 10.92 19.08 14.89
C SER A 103 10.43 17.75 14.30
N PRO A 104 10.94 16.59 14.79
CA PRO A 104 10.39 15.29 14.45
C PRO A 104 8.90 15.16 14.80
N ALA A 105 8.45 15.78 15.89
CA ALA A 105 7.03 15.82 16.27
C ALA A 105 6.16 16.46 15.18
N LYS A 106 6.56 17.63 14.63
CA LYS A 106 5.83 18.25 13.51
C LYS A 106 5.73 17.29 12.33
N MET A 107 6.85 16.65 11.97
CA MET A 107 6.91 15.70 10.87
C MET A 107 6.03 14.46 11.11
N PHE A 108 5.92 13.99 12.36
CA PHE A 108 5.05 12.89 12.73
C PHE A 108 3.57 13.25 12.54
N TYR A 109 3.12 14.39 13.08
CA TYR A 109 1.71 14.78 12.98
C TYR A 109 1.30 15.13 11.53
N GLU A 110 2.18 15.75 10.74
CA GLU A 110 1.99 15.93 9.29
C GLU A 110 1.84 14.59 8.55
N LEU A 111 2.67 13.59 8.92
CA LEU A 111 2.59 12.24 8.36
C LEU A 111 1.26 11.58 8.73
N LYS A 112 0.89 11.61 10.01
CA LYS A 112 -0.35 11.04 10.58
C LYS A 112 -1.57 11.60 9.85
N GLU A 113 -1.66 12.92 9.69
CA GLU A 113 -2.71 13.60 8.91
C GLU A 113 -2.77 13.13 7.45
N SER A 114 -1.62 13.14 6.76
CA SER A 114 -1.56 12.74 5.36
C SER A 114 -1.95 11.26 5.17
N ARG A 115 -1.60 10.40 6.13
CA ARG A 115 -1.88 8.97 6.08
C ARG A 115 -3.33 8.64 6.38
N ILE A 116 -3.97 9.30 7.36
CA ILE A 116 -5.42 9.20 7.60
C ILE A 116 -6.22 9.47 6.31
N ARG A 117 -5.80 10.43 5.49
CA ARG A 117 -6.46 10.76 4.20
C ARG A 117 -6.20 9.76 3.08
N LYS A 118 -5.17 8.92 3.19
CA LYS A 118 -4.69 8.03 2.12
C LYS A 118 -4.86 6.54 2.43
N ILE A 119 -5.22 6.19 3.66
CA ILE A 119 -5.27 4.79 4.11
C ILE A 119 -6.32 3.95 3.35
N ASP A 120 -7.44 4.52 2.89
CA ASP A 120 -8.39 3.79 2.03
C ASP A 120 -7.73 3.33 0.72
N LYS A 121 -6.85 4.18 0.16
CA LYS A 121 -6.11 3.83 -1.05
C LYS A 121 -5.05 2.77 -0.77
N LEU A 122 -4.43 2.81 0.42
CA LEU A 122 -3.48 1.78 0.85
C LEU A 122 -4.19 0.43 0.94
N VAL A 123 -5.25 0.34 1.76
CA VAL A 123 -6.01 -0.91 1.95
C VAL A 123 -6.53 -1.45 0.62
N LYS A 124 -7.11 -0.59 -0.24
CA LYS A 124 -7.55 -0.98 -1.58
C LYS A 124 -6.41 -1.49 -2.47
N SER A 125 -5.19 -0.95 -2.35
CA SER A 125 -4.06 -1.41 -3.16
C SER A 125 -3.61 -2.83 -2.79
N LEU A 126 -3.90 -3.29 -1.56
CA LEU A 126 -3.61 -4.66 -1.13
C LEU A 126 -4.53 -5.68 -1.82
N GLU A 127 -5.66 -5.24 -2.38
CA GLU A 127 -6.57 -6.10 -3.15
C GLU A 127 -6.10 -6.34 -4.59
N SER A 128 -5.02 -5.70 -5.03
CA SER A 128 -4.46 -5.89 -6.38
C SER A 128 -3.86 -7.28 -6.55
N GLU A 129 -3.95 -7.84 -7.76
CA GLU A 129 -3.37 -9.16 -8.08
C GLU A 129 -1.86 -9.18 -7.82
N ASP A 130 -1.15 -8.10 -8.22
CA ASP A 130 0.28 -7.90 -7.91
C ASP A 130 0.61 -8.03 -6.42
N PHE A 131 -0.32 -7.62 -5.54
CA PHE A 131 -0.12 -7.73 -4.10
C PHE A 131 -0.41 -9.13 -3.56
N LYS A 132 -1.48 -9.78 -4.06
CA LYS A 132 -1.86 -11.13 -3.66
C LYS A 132 -0.85 -12.20 -4.07
N GLU A 133 -0.09 -11.95 -5.13
CA GLU A 133 0.96 -12.87 -5.61
C GLU A 133 2.27 -12.75 -4.83
N MET A 134 2.46 -11.69 -4.02
CA MET A 134 3.69 -11.53 -3.21
C MET A 134 3.72 -12.50 -2.03
N SER A 135 4.91 -13.00 -1.72
CA SER A 135 5.11 -13.78 -0.50
C SER A 135 5.03 -12.89 0.74
N THR A 136 4.69 -13.48 1.89
CA THR A 136 4.70 -12.78 3.19
C THR A 136 6.06 -12.13 3.46
N GLU A 137 7.15 -12.83 3.18
CA GLU A 137 8.52 -12.32 3.36
C GLU A 137 8.80 -11.09 2.49
N GLU A 138 8.30 -11.07 1.24
CA GLU A 138 8.45 -9.92 0.35
C GLU A 138 7.64 -8.71 0.83
N VAL A 139 6.44 -8.94 1.36
CA VAL A 139 5.60 -7.89 1.95
C VAL A 139 6.26 -7.31 3.19
N GLU A 140 6.70 -8.14 4.14
CA GLU A 140 7.39 -7.72 5.36
C GLU A 140 8.68 -6.94 5.02
N ALA A 141 9.47 -7.42 4.06
CA ALA A 141 10.68 -6.74 3.62
C ALA A 141 10.37 -5.36 3.00
N LYS A 142 9.26 -5.22 2.26
CA LYS A 142 8.81 -3.92 1.73
C LYS A 142 8.37 -2.97 2.84
N ILE A 143 7.65 -3.47 3.85
CA ILE A 143 7.21 -2.68 5.01
C ILE A 143 8.43 -2.18 5.79
N ALA A 144 9.33 -3.09 6.18
CA ALA A 144 10.55 -2.75 6.93
C ALA A 144 11.43 -1.75 6.16
N LYS A 145 11.58 -1.91 4.85
CA LYS A 145 12.33 -0.97 3.99
C LYS A 145 11.70 0.42 3.98
N GLN A 146 10.37 0.52 3.96
CA GLN A 146 9.67 1.81 3.99
C GLN A 146 9.83 2.49 5.35
N GLY A 147 9.67 1.75 6.46
CA GLY A 147 9.90 2.25 7.81
C GLY A 147 11.33 2.76 8.00
N LYS A 148 12.33 1.97 7.62
CA LYS A 148 13.75 2.39 7.69
C LYS A 148 14.05 3.62 6.82
N ARG A 149 13.47 3.68 5.60
CA ARG A 149 13.61 4.87 4.74
C ARG A 149 12.99 6.11 5.38
N ARG A 150 11.94 5.95 6.17
CA ARG A 150 11.28 7.05 6.87
C ARG A 150 12.10 7.56 8.04
N GLU A 151 12.58 6.64 8.88
CA GLU A 151 13.50 6.94 9.97
C GLU A 151 14.70 7.72 9.43
N GLN A 152 15.36 7.20 8.38
CA GLN A 152 16.53 7.87 7.80
C GLN A 152 16.20 9.27 7.29
N ARG A 153 15.07 9.48 6.61
CA ARG A 153 14.66 10.82 6.16
C ARG A 153 14.40 11.78 7.32
N CYS A 154 13.93 11.26 8.46
CA CYS A 154 13.76 12.05 9.67
C CYS A 154 15.13 12.44 10.23
N LEU A 155 16.03 11.47 10.41
CA LEU A 155 17.40 11.71 10.88
C LEU A 155 18.14 12.72 9.99
N ASP A 156 18.11 12.53 8.67
CA ASP A 156 18.77 13.43 7.71
C ASP A 156 18.24 14.88 7.81
N ARG A 157 16.95 15.05 8.14
CA ARG A 157 16.31 16.37 8.26
C ARG A 157 16.71 17.11 9.55
N PHE A 158 17.08 16.36 10.58
CA PHE A 158 17.30 16.86 11.94
C PHE A 158 18.71 16.54 12.50
N ALA A 159 19.63 16.07 11.65
CA ALA A 159 21.01 15.74 12.04
C ALA A 159 21.84 16.96 12.50
N GLU A 160 21.38 18.18 12.18
CA GLU A 160 22.08 19.44 12.44
C GLU A 160 21.25 20.44 13.27
N SER A 161 20.06 20.04 13.72
CA SER A 161 19.13 20.90 14.49
C SER A 161 19.35 20.81 15.99
#